data_AF-A0A6I2M958-F1
#
_entry.id   AF-A0A6I2M958-F1
#
_cell.length_a   1.000
_cell.length_b   1.000
_cell.length_c   1.000
_cell.angle_alpha   90.00
_cell.angle_beta   90.00
_cell.angle_gamma   90.00
#
_symmetry.space_group_name_H-M   'P 1'
#
loop_
_entity.id
_entity.type
_entity.pdbx_description
1 polymer ?
#
loop_
_entity_poly.entity_id
_entity_poly.type
_entity_poly.pdbx_seq_one_letter_code
_entity_poly.pdbx_strand_id
1 'polypeptide(L)'
;MLTTNTRLPYNQQYDNRFIKPVRMARNKTLRQMEEFMGVDYSTIAKLERGDLEFTPYYEEKFKMAIKRLRVSNVELASIRKIIEMKEQRGYK
;
A
#
# COMPACT_ATOMS: atom_id res chain seq x y z
N MET A 1 3.00 -26.11 19.62
CA MET A 1 2.47 -25.63 18.32
C MET A 1 1.71 -24.34 18.59
N LEU A 2 2.22 -23.18 18.15
CA LEU A 2 1.51 -21.91 18.28
C LEU A 2 0.49 -21.83 17.15
N THR A 3 -0.80 -21.96 17.46
CA THR A 3 -1.90 -21.73 16.53
C THR A 3 -2.00 -20.24 16.25
N THR A 4 -1.27 -19.73 15.26
CA THR A 4 -1.44 -18.37 14.78
C THR A 4 -2.75 -18.29 14.04
N ASN A 5 -3.75 -17.65 14.64
CA ASN A 5 -5.07 -17.42 14.08
C ASN A 5 -4.93 -16.70 12.72
N THR A 6 -4.97 -17.46 11.63
CA THR A 6 -4.64 -17.06 10.24
C THR A 6 -5.76 -16.32 9.53
N ARG A 7 -6.66 -15.66 10.27
CA ARG A 7 -7.74 -14.87 9.66
C ARG A 7 -7.25 -13.46 9.44
N LEU A 8 -6.62 -13.24 8.29
CA LEU A 8 -6.33 -11.90 7.78
C LEU A 8 -7.65 -11.10 7.76
N PRO A 9 -7.67 -9.87 8.29
CA PRO A 9 -8.88 -9.07 8.37
C PRO A 9 -9.50 -8.88 6.98
N TYR A 10 -10.79 -9.20 6.85
CA TYR A 10 -11.54 -9.15 5.60
C TYR A 10 -11.60 -7.75 4.99
N ASN A 11 -11.60 -6.70 5.84
CA ASN A 11 -11.62 -5.32 5.42
C ASN A 11 -10.37 -4.59 5.95
N GLN A 12 -9.28 -4.62 5.17
CA GLN A 12 -8.12 -3.76 5.44
C GLN A 12 -8.40 -2.38 4.85
N GLN A 13 -8.53 -1.38 5.73
CA GLN A 13 -8.42 0.02 5.32
C GLN A 13 -6.95 0.31 4.98
N TYR A 14 -6.73 0.96 3.84
CA TYR A 14 -5.42 1.39 3.39
C TYR A 14 -5.28 2.90 3.57
N ASP A 15 -4.04 3.31 3.82
CA ASP A 15 -3.63 4.70 3.86
C ASP A 15 -2.55 4.94 2.80
N ASN A 16 -2.22 6.20 2.50
CA ASN A 16 -1.19 6.59 1.54
C ASN A 16 0.18 5.94 1.82
N ARG A 17 0.48 5.66 3.09
CA ARG A 17 1.72 5.00 3.55
C ARG A 17 1.94 3.62 2.94
N PHE A 18 0.87 2.96 2.47
CA PHE A 18 0.95 1.64 1.83
C PHE A 18 1.44 1.70 0.39
N ILE A 19 1.26 2.82 -0.31
CA ILE A 19 1.52 2.94 -1.75
C ILE A 19 2.99 2.63 -2.05
N LYS A 20 3.91 3.29 -1.34
CA LYS A 20 5.35 3.14 -1.57
C LYS A 20 5.86 1.73 -1.27
N PRO A 21 5.58 1.11 -0.10
CA PRO A 21 5.98 -0.28 0.16
C PRO A 21 5.43 -1.28 -0.85
N VAL A 22 4.16 -1.15 -1.25
CA VAL A 22 3.54 -2.04 -2.25
C VAL A 22 4.22 -1.91 -3.61
N ARG A 23 4.49 -0.67 -4.05
CA ARG A 23 5.22 -0.40 -5.29
C ARG A 23 6.64 -1.00 -5.25
N MET A 24 7.35 -0.79 -4.14
CA MET A 24 8.72 -1.29 -3.97
C MET A 24 8.77 -2.82 -3.85
N ALA A 25 7.76 -3.48 -3.28
CA ALA A 25 7.66 -4.94 -3.22
C ALA A 25 7.60 -5.63 -4.60
N ARG A 26 7.38 -4.86 -5.67
CA ARG A 26 7.41 -5.32 -7.06
C ARG A 26 8.46 -4.61 -7.91
N ASN A 27 9.39 -3.88 -7.28
CA ASN A 27 10.44 -3.11 -7.94
C ASN A 27 9.92 -2.17 -9.04
N LYS A 28 8.78 -1.52 -8.81
CA LYS A 28 8.16 -0.62 -9.79
C LYS A 28 8.57 0.83 -9.57
N THR A 29 8.77 1.56 -10.67
CA THR A 29 8.92 3.02 -10.65
C THR A 29 7.55 3.68 -10.46
N LEU A 30 7.52 4.99 -10.18
CA LEU A 30 6.27 5.75 -10.11
C LEU A 30 5.51 5.74 -11.44
N ARG A 31 6.22 5.86 -12.56
CA ARG A 31 5.64 5.76 -13.92
C ARG A 31 5.02 4.39 -14.21
N GLN A 32 5.67 3.32 -13.74
CA GLN A 32 5.08 1.99 -13.89
C GLN A 32 3.87 1.81 -12.97
N MET A 33 3.89 2.38 -11.76
CA MET A 33 2.77 2.32 -10.83
C MET A 33 1.51 3.01 -11.37
N GLU A 34 1.68 4.08 -12.16
CA GLU A 34 0.60 4.76 -12.87
C GLU A 34 -0.20 3.81 -13.77
N GLU A 35 0.45 2.91 -14.50
CA GLU A 35 -0.24 1.90 -15.33
C GLU A 35 -1.13 0.96 -14.50
N PHE A 36 -0.67 0.60 -13.30
CA PHE A 36 -1.41 -0.30 -12.41
C PHE A 36 -2.57 0.41 -11.70
N MET A 37 -2.32 1.62 -11.20
CA MET A 37 -3.28 2.39 -10.40
C MET A 37 -4.25 3.20 -11.26
N GLY A 38 -3.89 3.55 -12.49
CA GLY A 38 -4.71 4.39 -13.38
C GLY A 38 -4.82 5.83 -12.89
N VAL A 39 -3.74 6.35 -12.28
CA VAL A 39 -3.62 7.70 -11.71
C VAL A 39 -2.25 8.23 -12.12
N ASP A 40 -2.18 9.51 -12.51
CA ASP A 40 -0.95 10.14 -12.99
C ASP A 40 0.22 9.99 -12.00
N TYR A 41 1.43 9.77 -12.52
CA TYR A 41 2.63 9.55 -11.70
C TYR A 41 2.90 10.69 -10.71
N SER A 42 2.58 11.94 -11.07
CA SER A 42 2.77 13.11 -10.19
C SER A 42 1.78 13.09 -9.03
N THR A 43 0.56 12.62 -9.27
CA THR A 43 -0.46 12.42 -8.24
C THR A 43 -0.04 11.31 -7.29
N ILE A 44 0.44 10.18 -7.82
CA ILE A 44 0.99 9.08 -6.99
C ILE A 44 2.16 9.58 -6.13
N ALA A 45 3.05 10.40 -6.68
CA ALA A 45 4.16 10.99 -5.93
C ALA A 45 3.67 11.88 -4.78
N LYS A 46 2.63 12.71 -5.00
CA LYS A 46 2.01 13.54 -3.96
C LYS A 46 1.34 12.69 -2.88
N LEU A 47 0.65 11.61 -3.27
CA LEU A 47 0.06 10.67 -2.33
C LEU A 47 1.14 9.98 -1.49
N GLU A 48 2.23 9.47 -2.10
CA GLU A 48 3.34 8.85 -1.37
C GLU A 48 4.02 9.79 -0.37
N ARG A 49 4.03 11.10 -0.64
CA ARG A 49 4.57 12.12 0.27
C ARG A 49 3.59 12.57 1.34
N GLY A 50 2.29 12.27 1.18
CA GLY A 50 1.22 12.77 2.05
C GLY A 50 0.81 14.22 1.74
N ASP A 51 1.24 14.79 0.62
CA ASP A 51 0.85 16.15 0.20
C ASP A 51 -0.58 16.19 -0.36
N LEU A 52 -1.13 15.04 -0.71
CA LEU A 52 -2.48 14.88 -1.23
C LEU A 52 -3.26 13.93 -0.33
N GLU A 53 -4.49 14.31 -0.01
CA GLU A 53 -5.39 13.51 0.80
C GLU A 53 -5.72 12.18 0.11
N PHE A 54 -5.63 11.09 0.89
CA PHE A 54 -5.96 9.76 0.43
C PHE A 54 -7.48 9.53 0.51
N THR A 55 -8.19 10.08 -0.46
CA THR A 55 -9.65 9.99 -0.57
C THR A 55 -10.12 8.57 -0.93
N PRO A 56 -11.42 8.23 -0.75
CA PRO A 56 -11.97 6.93 -1.15
C PRO A 56 -11.71 6.56 -2.61
N TYR A 57 -11.69 7.55 -3.51
CA TYR A 57 -11.32 7.36 -4.91
C TYR A 57 -9.90 6.77 -5.06
N TYR A 58 -8.93 7.32 -4.34
CA TYR A 58 -7.54 6.81 -4.39
C TYR A 58 -7.41 5.45 -3.71
N GLU A 59 -8.20 5.18 -2.67
CA GLU A 59 -8.27 3.87 -2.04
C GLU A 59 -8.76 2.80 -3.03
N GLU A 60 -9.83 3.07 -3.78
CA GLU A 60 -10.34 2.15 -4.82
C GLU A 60 -9.30 1.88 -5.91
N LYS A 61 -8.65 2.94 -6.42
CA LYS A 61 -7.57 2.82 -7.41
C LYS A 61 -6.40 2.01 -6.88
N PHE A 62 -6.03 2.21 -5.62
CA PHE A 62 -4.96 1.46 -4.97
C PHE A 62 -5.32 -0.01 -4.77
N LYS A 63 -6.57 -0.33 -4.37
CA LYS A 63 -7.10 -1.70 -4.30
C LYS A 63 -7.03 -2.41 -5.66
N MET A 64 -7.36 -1.70 -6.75
CA MET A 64 -7.18 -2.22 -8.11
C MET A 64 -5.71 -2.50 -8.44
N ALA A 65 -4.81 -1.59 -8.08
CA ALA A 65 -3.38 -1.75 -8.29
C ALA A 65 -2.83 -2.99 -7.55
N ILE A 66 -3.19 -3.17 -6.28
CA ILE A 66 -2.84 -4.37 -5.48
C ILE A 66 -3.24 -5.65 -6.20
N LYS A 67 -4.48 -5.71 -6.69
CA LYS A 67 -5.02 -6.88 -7.42
C LYS A 67 -4.21 -7.14 -8.70
N ARG A 68 -3.91 -6.10 -9.47
CA ARG A 68 -3.13 -6.22 -10.73
C ARG A 68 -1.68 -6.60 -10.49
N LEU A 69 -1.07 -6.09 -9.41
CA LEU A 69 0.30 -6.43 -8.98
C LEU A 69 0.41 -7.82 -8.33
N ARG A 70 -0.73 -8.50 -8.11
CA ARG A 70 -0.84 -9.80 -7.46
C ARG A 70 -0.12 -9.80 -6.10
N VAL A 71 -0.39 -8.77 -5.30
CA VAL A 71 0.11 -8.71 -3.93
C VAL A 71 -0.84 -9.48 -3.04
N SER A 72 -0.32 -10.51 -2.39
CA SER A 72 -1.10 -11.37 -1.50
C SER A 72 -1.44 -10.66 -0.20
N ASN A 73 -2.52 -11.10 0.45
CA ASN A 73 -2.90 -10.57 1.75
C ASN A 73 -1.82 -10.80 2.84
N VAL A 74 -1.02 -11.88 2.71
CA VAL A 74 0.13 -12.14 3.59
C VAL A 74 1.19 -11.05 3.43
N GLU A 75 1.54 -10.70 2.19
CA GLU A 75 2.47 -9.59 1.91
C GLU A 75 1.94 -8.25 2.44
N LEU A 76 0.65 -7.97 2.25
CA LEU A 76 0.03 -6.73 2.77
C LEU A 76 0.05 -6.66 4.30
N ALA A 77 -0.14 -7.78 4.99
CA ALA A 77 -0.01 -7.85 6.44
C ALA A 77 1.44 -7.62 6.90
N SER A 78 2.43 -8.17 6.19
CA SER A 78 3.84 -7.91 6.45
C SER A 78 4.18 -6.43 6.23
N ILE A 79 3.71 -5.82 5.14
CA ILE A 79 3.89 -4.39 4.86
C ILE A 79 3.29 -3.53 5.97
N ARG A 80 2.06 -3.84 6.41
CA ARG A 80 1.42 -3.14 7.54
C ARG A 80 2.29 -3.15 8.79
N LYS A 81 2.78 -4.33 9.17
CA LYS A 81 3.65 -4.49 10.34
C LYS A 81 4.94 -3.67 10.20
N ILE A 82 5.52 -3.58 9.00
CA ILE A 82 6.69 -2.74 8.74
C ILE A 82 6.36 -1.25 8.95
N ILE A 83 5.21 -0.78 8.47
CA ILE A 83 4.75 0.61 8.65
C ILE A 83 4.55 0.90 10.15
N GLU A 84 3.85 0.03 10.87
CA GLU A 84 3.60 0.16 12.32
C GLU A 84 4.90 0.21 13.12
N MET A 85 5.86 -0.68 12.82
CA MET A 85 7.16 -0.68 13.49
C MET A 85 7.99 0.59 13.21
N LYS A 86 7.86 1.16 12.01
CA LYS A 86 8.54 2.42 11.65
C LYS A 86 7.93 3.60 12.40
N GLU A 87 6.60 3.66 12.47
CA GLU A 87 5.87 4.69 13.20
C GLU A 87 6.19 4.66 14.70
N GLN A 88 6.22 3.48 15.32
CA GLN A 88 6.63 3.33 16.73
C GLN A 88 8.04 3.84 17.03
N ARG A 89 8.93 3.79 16.03
CA ARG A 89 10.31 4.29 16.14
C ARG A 89 10.44 5.77 15.78
N GLY A 90 9.34 6.44 15.42
CA GLY A 90 9.32 7.84 15.02
C GLY A 90 9.82 8.11 13.59
N TYR A 91 9.94 7.06 12.75
CA TYR A 91 10.23 7.26 11.34
C TYR A 91 8.97 7.70 10.60
N LYS A 92 9.09 8.78 9.81
CA LYS A 92 8.09 9.23 8.85
C LYS A 92 8.32 8.57 7.48
#